data_AF-A0A662E5E4-F1
#
_entry.id   AF-A0A662E5E4-F1
#
_cell.length_a   1.000
_cell.length_b   1.000
_cell.length_c   1.000
_cell.angle_alpha   90.00
_cell.angle_beta   90.00
_cell.angle_gamma   90.00
#
_symmetry.space_group_name_H-M   'P 1'
#
loop_
_entity.id
_entity.type
_entity.pdbx_description
1 polymer ?
#
loop_
_entity_poly.entity_id
_entity_poly.type
_entity_poly.pdbx_seq_one_letter_code
_entity_poly.pdbx_strand_id
1 'polypeptide(L)'
;EKCWIPITNRVMDPETLKHVSFEAYFTHTLLHEMSHGLGPGNIVKDGRKTTVNRELKDLYSTIEEAKADVLGVYNGYFLTDKGEFPKGFGDQLAATFVSGIFRSVRFGINEAHGGGNVIIFNYLTDVGVISFNKNTGKFMVRLDRAREGFTKLAKELLTMQATGDYVRTKQFVHTYKVIRPEMKKALESLKDIPVDIRPVFPEI
;
A
#
# COMPACT_ATOMS: atom_id res chain seq x y z
N GLU A 1 12.49 6.76 11.06
CA GLU A 1 13.92 6.43 11.34
C GLU A 1 14.13 5.09 12.03
N LYS A 2 13.56 4.85 13.23
CA LYS A 2 13.90 3.67 14.06
C LYS A 2 13.38 2.32 13.52
N CYS A 3 12.30 2.36 12.74
CA CYS A 3 11.63 1.16 12.25
C CYS A 3 11.70 1.10 10.72
N TRP A 4 11.13 2.09 10.04
CA TRP A 4 11.00 2.09 8.58
C TRP A 4 12.32 2.06 7.81
N ILE A 5 13.29 2.94 8.13
CA ILE A 5 14.57 3.02 7.41
C ILE A 5 15.38 1.70 7.47
N PRO A 6 15.64 1.10 8.65
CA PRO A 6 16.38 -0.16 8.70
C PRO A 6 15.65 -1.31 8.01
N ILE A 7 14.31 -1.31 8.01
CA ILE A 7 13.52 -2.28 7.23
C ILE A 7 13.78 -2.09 5.74
N THR A 8 13.57 -0.88 5.23
CA THR A 8 13.75 -0.53 3.81
C THR A 8 15.14 -0.89 3.32
N ASN A 9 16.19 -0.52 4.05
CA ASN A 9 17.58 -0.86 3.69
C ASN A 9 17.83 -2.38 3.66
N ARG A 10 17.14 -3.15 4.50
CA ARG A 10 17.32 -4.60 4.57
C ARG A 10 16.56 -5.36 3.49
N VAL A 11 15.42 -4.87 3.04
CA VAL A 11 14.56 -5.61 2.09
C VAL A 11 14.64 -5.11 0.66
N MET A 12 15.03 -3.85 0.44
CA MET A 12 14.99 -3.23 -0.89
C MET A 12 16.34 -3.25 -1.60
N ASP A 13 16.28 -3.30 -2.93
CA ASP A 13 17.40 -3.18 -3.84
C ASP A 13 17.99 -1.76 -3.84
N PRO A 14 19.32 -1.58 -3.94
CA PRO A 14 19.95 -0.26 -3.95
C PRO A 14 19.38 0.71 -4.98
N GLU A 15 18.93 0.24 -6.15
CA GLU A 15 18.31 1.12 -7.15
C GLU A 15 16.98 1.67 -6.66
N THR A 16 16.17 0.87 -5.94
CA THR A 16 14.94 1.39 -5.32
C THR A 16 15.25 2.38 -4.20
N LEU A 17 16.29 2.13 -3.41
CA LEU A 17 16.67 3.00 -2.28
C LEU A 17 17.01 4.43 -2.72
N LYS A 18 17.49 4.65 -3.95
CA LYS A 18 17.76 5.99 -4.50
C LYS A 18 16.51 6.86 -4.60
N HIS A 19 15.32 6.26 -4.60
CA HIS A 19 14.03 6.94 -4.72
C HIS A 19 13.26 7.00 -3.40
N VAL A 20 13.84 6.46 -2.32
CA VAL A 20 13.21 6.47 -1.00
C VAL A 20 13.57 7.75 -0.25
N SER A 21 12.57 8.47 0.24
CA SER A 21 12.79 9.70 1.01
C SER A 21 11.79 9.84 2.15
N PHE A 22 12.18 10.54 3.23
CA PHE A 22 11.26 10.87 4.31
C PHE A 22 10.12 11.76 3.82
N GLU A 23 10.41 12.71 2.93
CA GLU A 23 9.40 13.58 2.34
C GLU A 23 8.32 12.76 1.65
N ALA A 24 8.69 11.81 0.79
CA ALA A 24 7.73 10.91 0.16
C ALA A 24 6.96 10.04 1.17
N TYR A 25 7.59 9.59 2.26
CA TYR A 25 6.90 8.83 3.32
C TYR A 25 5.83 9.69 4.01
N PHE A 26 6.18 10.92 4.39
CA PHE A 26 5.27 11.84 5.03
C PHE A 26 4.14 12.28 4.09
N THR A 27 4.48 12.68 2.85
CA THR A 27 3.49 13.06 1.85
C THR A 27 2.56 11.92 1.48
N HIS A 28 3.04 10.67 1.39
CA HIS A 28 2.17 9.51 1.17
C HIS A 28 1.15 9.36 2.29
N THR A 29 1.56 9.55 3.56
CA THR A 29 0.63 9.51 4.70
C THR A 29 -0.46 10.57 4.54
N LEU A 30 -0.11 11.81 4.17
CA LEU A 30 -1.11 12.86 3.91
C LEU A 30 -2.06 12.49 2.77
N LEU A 31 -1.52 11.96 1.66
CA LEU A 31 -2.32 11.56 0.50
C LEU A 31 -3.20 10.34 0.80
N HIS A 32 -2.77 9.44 1.68
CA HIS A 32 -3.56 8.34 2.21
C HIS A 32 -4.80 8.89 2.95
N GLU A 33 -4.60 9.80 3.92
CA GLU A 33 -5.69 10.41 4.68
C GLU A 33 -6.67 11.18 3.77
N MET A 34 -6.15 11.94 2.79
CA MET A 34 -6.98 12.61 1.79
C MET A 34 -7.79 11.59 0.97
N SER A 35 -7.20 10.45 0.65
CA SER A 35 -7.82 9.42 -0.18
C SER A 35 -8.96 8.68 0.52
N HIS A 36 -9.01 8.65 1.85
CA HIS A 36 -10.20 8.19 2.59
C HIS A 36 -11.43 9.02 2.25
N GLY A 37 -11.27 10.33 2.06
CA GLY A 37 -12.34 11.24 1.65
C GLY A 37 -12.75 11.14 0.18
N LEU A 38 -12.08 10.30 -0.61
CA LEU A 38 -12.30 10.14 -2.05
C LEU A 38 -12.84 8.76 -2.40
N GLY A 39 -13.52 8.68 -3.55
CA GLY A 39 -14.08 7.43 -4.08
C GLY A 39 -15.51 7.15 -3.57
N PRO A 40 -16.03 5.94 -3.85
CA PRO A 40 -17.39 5.55 -3.47
C PRO A 40 -17.59 5.51 -1.95
N GLY A 41 -18.70 6.07 -1.47
CA GLY A 41 -19.12 5.99 -0.07
C GLY A 41 -20.60 5.60 0.04
N ASN A 42 -21.48 6.48 -0.43
CA ASN A 42 -22.89 6.16 -0.68
C ASN A 42 -23.04 5.57 -2.08
N ILE A 43 -23.73 4.44 -2.21
CA ILE A 43 -23.94 3.75 -3.49
C ILE A 43 -25.40 3.32 -3.66
N VAL A 44 -25.77 2.93 -4.87
CA VAL A 44 -27.04 2.28 -5.18
C VAL A 44 -26.74 0.88 -5.67
N LYS A 45 -27.35 -0.13 -5.03
CA LYS A 45 -27.19 -1.54 -5.39
C LYS A 45 -28.57 -2.16 -5.52
N ASP A 46 -28.86 -2.74 -6.68
CA ASP A 46 -30.17 -3.34 -7.00
C ASP A 46 -31.35 -2.39 -6.74
N GLY A 47 -31.18 -1.10 -7.11
CA GLY A 47 -32.17 -0.05 -6.90
C GLY A 47 -32.28 0.47 -5.47
N ARG A 48 -31.57 -0.12 -4.50
CA ARG A 48 -31.59 0.28 -3.09
C ARG A 48 -30.39 1.17 -2.73
N LYS A 49 -30.66 2.29 -2.06
CA LYS A 49 -29.61 3.14 -1.45
C LYS A 49 -28.92 2.38 -0.32
N THR A 50 -27.60 2.37 -0.32
CA THR A 50 -26.76 1.69 0.67
C THR A 50 -25.40 2.37 0.75
N THR A 51 -24.47 1.81 1.53
CA THR A 51 -23.10 2.32 1.68
C THR A 51 -22.09 1.21 1.44
N VAL A 52 -20.89 1.58 1.00
CA VAL A 52 -19.81 0.62 0.71
C VAL A 52 -19.52 -0.29 1.90
N ASN A 53 -19.42 0.28 3.12
CA ASN A 53 -19.14 -0.50 4.32
C ASN A 53 -20.26 -1.52 4.65
N ARG A 54 -21.53 -1.19 4.39
CA ARG A 54 -22.65 -2.11 4.60
C ARG A 54 -22.61 -3.28 3.63
N GLU A 55 -22.22 -3.03 2.38
CA GLU A 55 -22.17 -4.07 1.35
C GLU A 55 -20.90 -4.94 1.47
N LEU A 56 -19.75 -4.35 1.83
CA LEU A 56 -18.48 -5.08 1.96
C LEU A 56 -18.26 -5.73 3.34
N LYS A 57 -19.05 -5.36 4.36
CA LYS A 57 -19.08 -6.02 5.68
C LYS A 57 -17.68 -6.16 6.30
N ASP A 58 -17.28 -7.38 6.64
CA ASP A 58 -16.01 -7.74 7.25
C ASP A 58 -14.78 -7.44 6.37
N LEU A 59 -14.99 -7.23 5.07
CA LEU A 59 -13.92 -6.91 4.12
C LEU A 59 -13.67 -5.41 4.01
N TYR A 60 -14.61 -4.58 4.49
CA TYR A 60 -14.59 -3.13 4.24
C TYR A 60 -13.28 -2.49 4.69
N SER A 61 -12.90 -2.64 5.96
CA SER A 61 -11.74 -1.93 6.52
C SER A 61 -10.45 -2.28 5.77
N THR A 62 -10.20 -3.57 5.50
CA THR A 62 -9.00 -3.97 4.73
C THR A 62 -8.98 -3.38 3.31
N ILE A 63 -10.13 -3.33 2.64
CA ILE A 63 -10.24 -2.80 1.27
C ILE A 63 -10.15 -1.27 1.25
N GLU A 64 -10.72 -0.60 2.25
CA GLU A 64 -10.68 0.85 2.39
C GLU A 64 -9.25 1.34 2.68
N GLU A 65 -8.52 0.68 3.57
CA GLU A 65 -7.08 0.94 3.80
C GLU A 65 -6.27 0.72 2.52
N ALA A 66 -6.51 -0.41 1.83
CA ALA A 66 -5.82 -0.69 0.58
C ALA A 66 -6.11 0.38 -0.49
N LYS A 67 -7.36 0.87 -0.56
CA LYS A 67 -7.75 1.95 -1.46
C LYS A 67 -7.02 3.23 -1.10
N ALA A 68 -7.02 3.64 0.17
CA ALA A 68 -6.37 4.87 0.62
C ALA A 68 -4.86 4.86 0.31
N ASP A 69 -4.18 3.74 0.60
CA ASP A 69 -2.76 3.57 0.30
C ASP A 69 -2.44 3.67 -1.21
N VAL A 70 -3.21 2.97 -2.04
CA VAL A 70 -3.03 2.95 -3.51
C VAL A 70 -3.36 4.30 -4.13
N LEU A 71 -4.43 4.93 -3.68
CA LEU A 71 -4.81 6.27 -4.14
C LEU A 71 -3.82 7.33 -3.66
N GLY A 72 -3.16 7.13 -2.52
CA GLY A 72 -2.06 8.00 -2.09
C GLY A 72 -0.96 8.10 -3.15
N VAL A 73 -0.53 6.96 -3.70
CA VAL A 73 0.46 6.93 -4.79
C VAL A 73 -0.12 7.43 -6.12
N TYR A 74 -1.35 7.02 -6.46
CA TYR A 74 -2.01 7.47 -7.70
C TYR A 74 -2.18 8.99 -7.76
N ASN A 75 -2.67 9.59 -6.67
CA ASN A 75 -2.83 11.04 -6.53
C ASN A 75 -1.46 11.75 -6.52
N GLY A 76 -0.42 11.11 -5.98
CA GLY A 76 0.96 11.58 -6.10
C GLY A 76 1.43 11.75 -7.54
N TYR A 77 1.18 10.74 -8.38
CA TYR A 77 1.43 10.85 -9.82
C TYR A 77 0.58 11.94 -10.48
N PHE A 78 -0.69 12.07 -10.11
CA PHE A 78 -1.58 13.11 -10.65
C PHE A 78 -1.08 14.52 -10.30
N LEU A 79 -0.72 14.77 -9.04
CA LEU A 79 -0.21 16.06 -8.57
C LEU A 79 1.16 16.40 -9.17
N THR A 80 2.01 15.39 -9.41
CA THR A 80 3.26 15.55 -10.15
C THR A 80 3.00 16.02 -11.58
N ASP A 81 2.06 15.41 -12.30
CA ASP A 81 1.69 15.81 -13.67
C ASP A 81 1.10 17.23 -13.73
N LYS A 82 0.46 17.68 -12.65
CA LYS A 82 -0.07 19.04 -12.52
C LYS A 82 0.99 20.08 -12.15
N GLY A 83 2.21 19.66 -11.83
CA GLY A 83 3.29 20.55 -11.40
C GLY A 83 3.19 20.98 -9.94
N GLU A 84 2.27 20.40 -9.15
CA GLU A 84 2.13 20.66 -7.71
C GLU A 84 3.25 19.97 -6.91
N PHE A 85 3.80 18.87 -7.45
CA PHE A 85 5.00 18.22 -6.93
C PHE A 85 6.16 18.27 -7.92
N PRO A 86 7.41 18.23 -7.44
CA PRO A 86 8.59 18.16 -8.30
C PRO A 86 8.52 16.98 -9.28
N LYS A 87 9.12 17.15 -10.46
CA LYS A 87 9.21 16.09 -11.46
C LYS A 87 9.84 14.83 -10.86
N GLY A 88 9.19 13.68 -11.08
CA GLY A 88 9.64 12.38 -10.56
C GLY A 88 9.20 12.08 -9.12
N PHE A 89 8.47 12.98 -8.45
CA PHE A 89 8.03 12.73 -7.08
C PHE A 89 7.01 11.58 -6.97
N GLY A 90 6.14 11.39 -7.97
CA GLY A 90 5.28 10.21 -8.05
C GLY A 90 6.04 8.87 -8.00
N ASP A 91 7.21 8.80 -8.64
CA ASP A 91 8.07 7.61 -8.59
C ASP A 91 8.71 7.43 -7.20
N GLN A 92 9.10 8.53 -6.55
CA GLN A 92 9.58 8.48 -5.16
C GLN A 92 8.49 8.01 -4.20
N LEU A 93 7.24 8.46 -4.39
CA LEU A 93 6.09 7.99 -3.61
C LEU A 93 5.89 6.50 -3.79
N ALA A 94 5.90 5.99 -5.04
CA ALA A 94 5.75 4.57 -5.31
C ALA A 94 6.87 3.73 -4.66
N ALA A 95 8.14 4.13 -4.82
CA ALA A 95 9.28 3.44 -4.23
C ALA A 95 9.22 3.45 -2.69
N THR A 96 8.94 4.60 -2.10
CA THR A 96 8.85 4.81 -0.65
C THR A 96 7.71 4.00 -0.04
N PHE A 97 6.52 4.07 -0.62
CA PHE A 97 5.35 3.34 -0.15
C PHE A 97 5.60 1.82 -0.18
N VAL A 98 6.05 1.27 -1.33
CA VAL A 98 6.31 -0.17 -1.45
C VAL A 98 7.37 -0.62 -0.44
N SER A 99 8.42 0.18 -0.23
CA SER A 99 9.44 -0.12 0.78
C SER A 99 8.86 -0.12 2.21
N GLY A 100 7.85 0.71 2.45
CA GLY A 100 7.12 0.83 3.72
C GLY A 100 6.16 -0.31 4.03
N ILE A 101 5.69 -1.08 3.04
CA ILE A 101 4.76 -2.20 3.20
C ILE A 101 5.23 -3.16 4.30
N PHE A 102 6.52 -3.51 4.33
CA PHE A 102 7.08 -4.44 5.31
C PHE A 102 6.98 -3.95 6.76
N ARG A 103 6.90 -2.63 7.00
CA ARG A 103 6.61 -2.08 8.33
C ARG A 103 5.16 -2.38 8.70
N SER A 104 4.22 -2.02 7.82
CA SER A 104 2.79 -2.19 8.03
C SER A 104 2.39 -3.65 8.25
N VAL A 105 2.94 -4.57 7.46
CA VAL A 105 2.64 -6.01 7.57
C VAL A 105 3.07 -6.60 8.93
N ARG A 106 4.06 -6.01 9.60
CA ARG A 106 4.53 -6.46 10.92
C ARG A 106 3.57 -6.12 12.06
N PHE A 107 2.58 -5.26 11.86
CA PHE A 107 1.46 -5.11 12.79
C PHE A 107 0.50 -6.32 12.76
N GLY A 108 0.52 -7.08 11.67
CA GLY A 108 -0.21 -8.32 11.51
C GLY A 108 -1.14 -8.31 10.31
N ILE A 109 -1.18 -9.43 9.59
CA ILE A 109 -2.03 -9.58 8.40
C ILE A 109 -3.53 -9.49 8.71
N ASN A 110 -3.94 -9.77 9.94
CA ASN A 110 -5.34 -9.70 10.34
C ASN A 110 -5.81 -8.27 10.66
N GLU A 111 -4.89 -7.34 10.86
CA GLU A 111 -5.17 -5.91 10.97
C GLU A 111 -5.50 -5.35 9.56
N ALA A 112 -6.34 -4.32 9.49
CA ALA A 112 -6.86 -3.80 8.22
C ALA A 112 -5.74 -3.25 7.34
N HIS A 113 -4.88 -2.41 7.89
CA HIS A 113 -3.78 -1.76 7.19
C HIS A 113 -2.68 -2.76 6.80
N GLY A 114 -2.31 -3.67 7.71
CA GLY A 114 -1.39 -4.77 7.44
C GLY A 114 -1.91 -5.71 6.35
N GLY A 115 -3.19 -6.10 6.43
CA GLY A 115 -3.86 -6.92 5.41
C GLY A 115 -3.95 -6.24 4.05
N GLY A 116 -4.28 -4.95 4.02
CA GLY A 116 -4.34 -4.15 2.79
C GLY A 116 -2.98 -4.06 2.11
N ASN A 117 -1.92 -3.85 2.88
CA ASN A 117 -0.56 -3.81 2.36
C ASN A 117 -0.06 -5.15 1.79
N VAL A 118 -0.45 -6.29 2.36
CA VAL A 118 -0.19 -7.61 1.75
C VAL A 118 -0.91 -7.76 0.40
N ILE A 119 -2.16 -7.32 0.33
CA ILE A 119 -2.95 -7.36 -0.91
C ILE A 119 -2.26 -6.53 -2.00
N ILE A 120 -1.90 -5.28 -1.67
CA ILE A 120 -1.24 -4.37 -2.60
C ILE A 120 0.08 -4.96 -3.08
N PHE A 121 0.92 -5.46 -2.16
CA PHE A 121 2.20 -6.05 -2.50
C PHE A 121 2.07 -7.20 -3.49
N ASN A 122 1.17 -8.15 -3.22
CA ASN A 122 0.99 -9.32 -4.06
C ASN A 122 0.41 -8.96 -5.43
N TYR A 123 -0.58 -8.06 -5.49
CA TYR A 123 -1.11 -7.58 -6.76
C TYR A 123 -0.02 -6.89 -7.59
N LEU A 124 0.73 -5.97 -6.99
CA LEU A 124 1.82 -5.25 -7.66
C LEU A 124 2.97 -6.18 -8.08
N THR A 125 3.20 -7.28 -7.36
CA THR A 125 4.12 -8.33 -7.79
C THR A 125 3.60 -9.04 -9.05
N ASP A 126 2.33 -9.42 -9.07
CA ASP A 126 1.73 -10.17 -10.18
C ASP A 126 1.65 -9.33 -11.47
N VAL A 127 1.40 -8.02 -11.36
CA VAL A 127 1.46 -7.09 -12.51
C VAL A 127 2.87 -6.59 -12.82
N GLY A 128 3.89 -7.09 -12.12
CA GLY A 128 5.31 -6.85 -12.41
C GLY A 128 5.84 -5.48 -12.01
N VAL A 129 5.17 -4.75 -11.11
CA VAL A 129 5.69 -3.53 -10.45
C VAL A 129 6.74 -3.90 -9.41
N ILE A 130 6.54 -5.00 -8.68
CA ILE A 130 7.50 -5.50 -7.70
C ILE A 130 8.18 -6.73 -8.27
N SER A 131 9.52 -6.77 -8.16
CA SER A 131 10.32 -7.94 -8.53
C SER A 131 11.20 -8.36 -7.36
N PHE A 132 11.49 -9.67 -7.27
CA PHE A 132 12.36 -10.23 -6.24
C PHE A 132 13.60 -10.84 -6.87
N ASN A 133 14.77 -10.39 -6.44
CA ASN A 133 16.06 -10.93 -6.88
C ASN A 133 16.47 -12.07 -5.95
N LYS A 134 16.44 -13.31 -6.46
CA LYS A 134 16.77 -14.51 -5.67
C LYS A 134 18.23 -14.56 -5.22
N ASN A 135 19.15 -13.93 -5.94
CA ASN A 135 20.58 -13.94 -5.62
C ASN A 135 20.89 -13.01 -4.44
N THR A 136 20.25 -11.85 -4.40
CA THR A 136 20.46 -10.86 -3.33
C THR A 136 19.44 -10.96 -2.20
N GLY A 137 18.30 -11.62 -2.44
CA GLY A 137 17.18 -11.68 -1.51
C GLY A 137 16.46 -10.34 -1.33
N LYS A 138 16.56 -9.43 -2.31
CA LYS A 138 16.01 -8.07 -2.24
C LYS A 138 14.84 -7.87 -3.20
N PHE A 139 13.95 -6.93 -2.86
CA PHE A 139 12.85 -6.48 -3.70
C PHE A 139 13.22 -5.20 -4.44
N MET A 140 12.79 -5.09 -5.69
CA MET A 140 12.99 -3.91 -6.53
C MET A 140 11.65 -3.42 -7.08
N VAL A 141 11.44 -2.10 -7.00
CA VAL A 141 10.30 -1.42 -7.62
C VAL A 141 10.65 -1.05 -9.06
N ARG A 142 9.86 -1.55 -9.99
CA ARG A 142 9.92 -1.26 -11.43
C ARG A 142 9.19 0.05 -11.71
N LEU A 143 9.90 1.17 -11.58
CA LEU A 143 9.33 2.51 -11.78
C LEU A 143 8.75 2.71 -13.19
N ASP A 144 9.32 2.03 -14.19
CA ASP A 144 8.80 1.95 -15.56
C ASP A 144 7.38 1.37 -15.64
N ARG A 145 6.91 0.66 -14.61
CA ARG A 145 5.61 -0.01 -14.53
C ARG A 145 4.74 0.52 -13.39
N ALA A 146 5.32 1.24 -12.44
CA ALA A 146 4.66 1.60 -11.19
C ALA A 146 3.35 2.37 -11.43
N ARG A 147 3.40 3.45 -12.23
CA ARG A 147 2.21 4.26 -12.54
C ARG A 147 1.04 3.43 -13.08
N GLU A 148 1.30 2.55 -14.03
CA GLU A 148 0.27 1.71 -14.63
C GLU A 148 -0.27 0.69 -13.62
N GLY A 149 0.61 0.04 -12.85
CA GLY A 149 0.18 -0.96 -11.87
C GLY A 149 -0.65 -0.37 -10.73
N PHE A 150 -0.27 0.79 -10.18
CA PHE A 150 -1.08 1.49 -9.19
C PHE A 150 -2.42 1.95 -9.77
N THR A 151 -2.44 2.43 -11.03
CA THR A 151 -3.69 2.81 -11.70
C THR A 151 -4.64 1.62 -11.87
N LYS A 152 -4.12 0.46 -12.28
CA LYS A 152 -4.91 -0.78 -12.40
C LYS A 152 -5.49 -1.20 -11.05
N LEU A 153 -4.68 -1.21 -10.00
CA LEU A 153 -5.14 -1.59 -8.67
C LEU A 153 -6.16 -0.59 -8.10
N ALA A 154 -5.94 0.71 -8.30
CA ALA A 154 -6.89 1.76 -7.90
C ALA A 154 -8.27 1.50 -8.53
N LYS A 155 -8.29 1.21 -9.85
CA LYS A 155 -9.52 0.88 -10.58
C LYS A 155 -10.21 -0.36 -10.02
N GLU A 156 -9.46 -1.44 -9.72
CA GLU A 156 -10.03 -2.66 -9.14
C GLU A 156 -10.68 -2.38 -7.79
N LEU A 157 -9.97 -1.71 -6.88
CA LEU A 157 -10.46 -1.38 -5.52
C LEU A 157 -11.70 -0.47 -5.58
N LEU A 158 -11.63 0.60 -6.36
CA LEU A 158 -12.75 1.54 -6.54
C LEU A 158 -13.97 0.87 -7.18
N THR A 159 -13.76 -0.04 -8.14
CA THR A 159 -14.87 -0.76 -8.79
C THR A 159 -15.57 -1.70 -7.81
N MET A 160 -14.81 -2.44 -7.00
CA MET A 160 -15.38 -3.31 -5.95
C MET A 160 -16.20 -2.51 -4.94
N GLN A 161 -15.71 -1.34 -4.54
CA GLN A 161 -16.46 -0.45 -3.65
C GLN A 161 -17.71 0.13 -4.33
N ALA A 162 -17.59 0.66 -5.55
CA ALA A 162 -18.69 1.29 -6.28
C ALA A 162 -19.86 0.32 -6.53
N THR A 163 -19.56 -0.95 -6.78
CA THR A 163 -20.55 -2.00 -7.05
C THR A 163 -21.06 -2.66 -5.77
N GLY A 164 -20.36 -2.52 -4.64
CA GLY A 164 -20.66 -3.25 -3.41
C GLY A 164 -20.61 -4.78 -3.61
N ASP A 165 -19.77 -5.27 -4.52
CA ASP A 165 -19.68 -6.69 -4.86
C ASP A 165 -18.86 -7.45 -3.81
N TYR A 166 -19.55 -7.92 -2.76
CA TYR A 166 -18.94 -8.68 -1.68
C TYR A 166 -18.26 -9.97 -2.16
N VAL A 167 -18.86 -10.68 -3.12
CA VAL A 167 -18.35 -11.99 -3.57
C VAL A 167 -17.04 -11.82 -4.32
N ARG A 168 -16.98 -10.88 -5.28
CA ARG A 168 -15.74 -10.54 -5.98
C ARG A 168 -14.69 -10.02 -5.00
N THR A 169 -15.08 -9.17 -4.07
CA THR A 169 -14.16 -8.63 -3.05
C THR A 169 -13.58 -9.74 -2.17
N LYS A 170 -14.41 -10.69 -1.74
CA LYS A 170 -13.97 -11.83 -0.95
C LYS A 170 -12.96 -12.70 -1.69
N GLN A 171 -13.22 -12.96 -2.98
CA GLN A 171 -12.28 -13.70 -3.82
C GLN A 171 -10.96 -12.93 -3.98
N PHE A 172 -11.02 -11.62 -4.20
CA PHE A 172 -9.84 -10.77 -4.31
C PHE A 172 -8.99 -10.81 -3.03
N VAL A 173 -9.63 -10.64 -1.86
CA VAL A 173 -8.96 -10.75 -0.56
C VAL A 173 -8.37 -12.15 -0.36
N HIS A 174 -9.11 -13.21 -0.68
CA HIS A 174 -8.61 -14.58 -0.54
C HIS A 174 -7.36 -14.84 -1.40
N THR A 175 -7.34 -14.34 -2.64
CA THR A 175 -6.21 -14.50 -3.55
C THR A 175 -4.98 -13.71 -3.09
N TYR A 176 -5.15 -12.47 -2.65
CA TYR A 176 -4.03 -11.55 -2.44
C TYR A 176 -3.64 -11.32 -0.98
N LYS A 177 -4.50 -11.58 0.01
CA LYS A 177 -4.19 -11.42 1.44
C LYS A 177 -3.48 -12.66 2.00
N VAL A 178 -2.33 -13.00 1.41
CA VAL A 178 -1.50 -14.16 1.80
C VAL A 178 -0.03 -13.78 1.90
N ILE A 179 0.65 -14.20 2.98
CA ILE A 179 2.10 -14.01 3.09
C ILE A 179 2.80 -15.04 2.20
N ARG A 180 3.30 -14.59 1.03
CA ARG A 180 4.06 -15.43 0.09
C ARG A 180 5.48 -15.73 0.62
N PRO A 181 6.16 -16.80 0.15
CA PRO A 181 7.44 -17.24 0.70
C PRO A 181 8.54 -16.16 0.75
N GLU A 182 8.64 -15.33 -0.28
CA GLU A 182 9.64 -14.27 -0.38
C GLU A 182 9.42 -13.20 0.69
N MET A 183 8.17 -12.75 0.86
CA MET A 183 7.81 -11.81 1.93
C MET A 183 8.01 -12.43 3.31
N LYS A 184 7.65 -13.71 3.50
CA LYS A 184 7.87 -14.42 4.77
C LYS A 184 9.33 -14.39 5.18
N LYS A 185 10.23 -14.76 4.26
CA LYS A 185 11.68 -14.74 4.48
C LYS A 185 12.19 -13.34 4.82
N ALA A 186 11.69 -12.32 4.13
CA ALA A 186 12.03 -10.94 4.43
C ALA A 186 11.59 -10.56 5.85
N LEU A 187 10.33 -10.83 6.24
CA LEU A 187 9.81 -10.55 7.58
C LEU A 187 10.60 -11.27 8.68
N GLU A 188 11.04 -12.52 8.44
CA GLU A 188 11.90 -13.26 9.37
C GLU A 188 13.25 -12.58 9.61
N SER A 189 13.80 -11.90 8.60
CA SER A 189 15.05 -11.13 8.70
C SER A 189 14.91 -9.77 9.42
N LEU A 190 13.70 -9.38 9.81
CA LEU A 190 13.40 -8.08 10.44
C LEU A 190 13.08 -8.19 11.94
N LYS A 191 13.25 -9.37 12.54
CA LYS A 191 12.88 -9.64 13.94
C LYS A 191 13.71 -8.83 14.96
N ASP A 192 14.92 -8.44 14.59
CA ASP A 192 15.82 -7.58 15.38
C ASP A 192 15.49 -6.09 15.28
N ILE A 193 14.63 -5.67 14.34
CA ILE A 193 14.20 -4.27 14.21
C ILE A 193 12.94 -4.07 15.06
N PRO A 194 12.78 -2.95 15.79
CA PRO A 194 11.52 -2.66 16.49
C PRO A 194 10.30 -2.67 15.56
N VAL A 195 9.15 -3.12 16.05
CA VAL A 195 7.88 -3.04 15.29
C VAL A 195 7.43 -1.59 15.20
N ASP A 196 7.41 -0.90 16.34
CA ASP A 196 7.07 0.50 16.45
C ASP A 196 7.78 1.16 17.65
N ILE A 197 7.41 2.40 17.96
CA ILE A 197 7.98 3.20 19.05
C ILE A 197 7.19 3.06 20.35
N ARG A 198 7.90 3.25 21.47
CA ARG A 198 7.29 3.57 22.76
C ARG A 198 7.55 5.06 23.04
N PRO A 199 6.52 5.93 23.00
CA PRO A 199 6.74 7.34 23.25
C PRO A 199 7.13 7.58 24.71
N VAL A 200 8.11 8.46 24.92
CA VAL A 200 8.47 9.01 26.22
C VAL A 200 8.19 10.50 26.12
N PHE A 201 7.10 10.95 26.72
CA PHE A 201 6.74 12.35 26.77
C PHE A 201 7.39 12.96 28.01
N PRO A 202 8.40 13.84 27.87
CA PRO A 202 8.92 14.57 29.02
C PRO A 202 7.78 15.42 29.61
N GLU A 203 7.70 15.49 30.94
CA GLU A 203 6.71 16.32 31.63
C GLU A 203 6.77 17.76 31.10
N ILE A 204 5.60 18.34 30.81
CA ILE A 204 5.44 19.72 30.30
C ILE A 204 5.71 20.72 31.42
#